data_AF-A0A6A3AM12-F1
#
_entry.id   AF-A0A6A3AM12-F1
#
_cell.length_a   1.000
_cell.length_b   1.000
_cell.length_c   1.000
_cell.angle_alpha   90.00
_cell.angle_beta   90.00
_cell.angle_gamma   90.00
#
_symmetry.space_group_name_H-M   'P 1'
#
loop_
_entity.id
_entity.type
_entity.pdbx_description
1 polymer ?
#
loop_
_entity_poly.entity_id
_entity_poly.type
_entity_poly.pdbx_seq_one_letter_code
_entity_poly.pdbx_strand_id
1 'polypeptide(L)'
;MATTNEVEDGLKIIEKLTTNAEQIQEQVLGQILKRNAGTEYLGRYLNGKTDKELFKRNVPIVTYEDIKPYIDRIANGEASGTSGDQKPKLPITTEIHDLRTIYVTLLASVVKKHFGDLDQSGKRLEFMFAKPEIETPSGLKARSVTTSLYKGPRLYRYKVGDVLKIKQARKTYVLKALTEAKTLLDPLGFILRGYANYADTSLIPGHYVLFWELKPKEGNERQELDPKIMAECRYRMEESLNYIYRSYRKQNAIAALEIRVVKQGSFDALTDYYVSLGASMSQYKTPSCIKSKEAIDILDSKTHTQEVDPTTMAECCNRMEESFGVIYLSSMCPRQNSVGSPRIPRSLYEPI
;
A
#
# COMPACT_ATOMS: atom_id res chain seq x y z
N MET A 1 17.60 -26.71 -12.56
CA MET A 1 18.24 -26.22 -13.79
C MET A 1 17.12 -25.87 -14.73
N ALA A 2 16.85 -24.58 -14.95
CA ALA A 2 15.99 -24.18 -16.05
C ALA A 2 16.84 -24.31 -17.32
N THR A 3 16.50 -25.22 -18.21
CA THR A 3 17.27 -25.43 -19.45
C THR A 3 17.16 -24.20 -20.36
N THR A 4 18.12 -23.98 -21.26
CA THR A 4 18.10 -22.88 -22.26
C THR A 4 16.77 -22.82 -23.03
N ASN A 5 16.12 -23.98 -23.20
CA ASN A 5 14.81 -24.14 -23.80
C ASN A 5 13.70 -23.42 -23.01
N GLU A 6 13.73 -23.41 -21.67
CA GLU A 6 12.67 -22.78 -20.86
C GLU A 6 12.63 -21.25 -21.01
N VAL A 7 13.79 -20.61 -21.16
CA VAL A 7 13.88 -19.16 -21.39
C VAL A 7 13.36 -18.82 -22.79
N GLU A 8 13.76 -19.60 -23.79
CA GLU A 8 13.32 -19.41 -25.17
C GLU A 8 11.80 -19.65 -25.31
N ASP A 9 11.27 -20.68 -24.65
CA ASP A 9 9.85 -20.99 -24.61
C ASP A 9 9.05 -19.86 -23.95
N GLY A 10 9.54 -19.31 -22.82
CA GLY A 10 8.93 -18.16 -22.17
C GLY A 10 8.88 -16.92 -23.08
N LEU A 11 9.96 -16.64 -23.80
CA LEU A 11 10.00 -15.52 -24.75
C LEU A 11 9.08 -15.75 -25.96
N LYS A 12 9.00 -16.97 -26.49
CA LYS A 12 8.05 -17.35 -27.56
C LYS A 12 6.60 -17.18 -27.11
N ILE A 13 6.28 -17.51 -25.86
CA ILE A 13 4.95 -17.27 -25.29
C ILE A 13 4.66 -15.77 -25.27
N ILE A 14 5.59 -14.94 -24.78
CA ILE A 14 5.42 -13.47 -24.76
C ILE A 14 5.15 -12.96 -26.18
N GLU A 15 5.99 -13.33 -27.15
CA GLU A 15 5.86 -12.90 -28.55
C GLU A 15 4.52 -13.31 -29.15
N LYS A 16 4.07 -14.54 -28.90
CA LYS A 16 2.76 -15.03 -29.34
C LYS A 16 1.63 -14.22 -28.71
N LEU A 17 1.70 -13.92 -27.41
CA LEU A 17 0.67 -13.17 -26.71
C LEU A 17 0.58 -11.72 -27.22
N THR A 18 1.72 -11.07 -27.44
CA THR A 18 1.77 -9.67 -27.89
C THR A 18 1.39 -9.51 -29.35
N THR A 19 1.80 -10.45 -30.23
CA THR A 19 1.47 -10.41 -31.66
C THR A 19 -0.02 -10.65 -31.92
N ASN A 20 -0.69 -11.44 -31.08
CA ASN A 20 -2.09 -11.86 -31.28
C ASN A 20 -3.04 -11.25 -30.23
N ALA A 21 -2.68 -10.10 -29.65
CA ALA A 21 -3.34 -9.55 -28.47
C ALA A 21 -4.86 -9.36 -28.63
N GLU A 22 -5.31 -8.85 -29.78
CA GLU A 22 -6.75 -8.65 -30.04
C GLU A 22 -7.51 -9.97 -30.05
N GLN A 23 -7.06 -10.93 -30.87
CA GLN A 23 -7.69 -12.25 -30.98
C GLN A 23 -7.72 -12.98 -29.62
N ILE A 24 -6.61 -12.90 -28.87
CA ILE A 24 -6.52 -13.53 -27.56
C ILE A 24 -7.49 -12.87 -26.58
N GLN A 25 -7.60 -11.55 -26.58
CA GLN A 25 -8.55 -10.84 -25.70
C GLN A 25 -10.00 -11.19 -26.03
N GLU A 26 -10.35 -11.38 -27.31
CA GLU A 26 -11.68 -11.85 -27.71
C GLU A 26 -11.96 -13.27 -27.22
N GLN A 27 -10.98 -14.18 -27.36
CA GLN A 27 -11.09 -15.55 -26.85
C GLN A 27 -11.26 -15.58 -25.32
N VAL A 28 -10.46 -14.79 -24.61
CA VAL A 28 -10.52 -14.66 -23.15
C VAL A 28 -11.89 -14.13 -22.72
N LEU A 29 -12.38 -13.05 -23.33
CA LEU A 29 -13.71 -12.52 -23.04
C LEU A 29 -14.80 -13.56 -23.31
N GLY A 30 -14.75 -14.26 -24.44
CA GLY A 30 -15.70 -15.32 -24.77
C GLY A 30 -15.74 -16.44 -23.73
N GLN A 31 -14.58 -16.87 -23.25
CA GLN A 31 -14.47 -17.88 -22.17
C GLN A 31 -15.05 -17.36 -20.85
N ILE A 32 -14.75 -16.11 -20.47
CA ILE A 32 -15.30 -15.47 -19.27
C ILE A 32 -16.83 -15.40 -19.35
N LEU A 33 -17.38 -14.94 -20.48
CA LEU A 33 -18.82 -14.84 -20.66
C LEU A 33 -19.48 -16.21 -20.63
N LYS A 34 -18.93 -17.20 -21.36
CA LYS A 34 -19.47 -18.57 -21.38
C LYS A 34 -19.50 -19.20 -19.99
N ARG A 35 -18.42 -19.04 -19.22
CA ARG A 35 -18.34 -19.59 -17.86
C ARG A 35 -19.32 -18.92 -16.90
N ASN A 36 -19.52 -17.61 -17.04
CA ASN A 36 -20.25 -16.81 -16.08
C ASN A 36 -21.68 -16.43 -16.54
N ALA A 37 -22.13 -16.89 -17.71
CA ALA A 37 -23.41 -16.51 -18.32
C ALA A 37 -24.62 -16.69 -17.39
N GLY A 38 -24.60 -17.73 -16.56
CA GLY A 38 -25.66 -18.03 -15.60
C GLY A 38 -25.47 -17.44 -14.20
N THR A 39 -24.45 -16.61 -13.98
CA THR A 39 -24.24 -15.96 -12.68
C THR A 39 -25.29 -14.89 -12.43
N GLU A 40 -25.63 -14.63 -11.17
CA GLU A 40 -26.61 -13.60 -10.79
C GLU A 40 -26.25 -12.22 -11.39
N TYR A 41 -24.96 -11.87 -11.41
CA TYR A 41 -24.52 -10.57 -11.91
C TYR A 41 -24.71 -10.44 -13.43
N LEU A 42 -24.16 -11.37 -14.22
CA LEU A 42 -24.29 -11.30 -15.69
C LEU A 42 -25.70 -11.62 -16.17
N GLY A 43 -26.44 -12.44 -15.44
CA GLY A 43 -27.84 -12.75 -15.73
C GLY A 43 -28.69 -11.49 -15.89
N ARG A 44 -28.50 -10.49 -15.02
CA ARG A 44 -29.25 -9.20 -15.05
C ARG A 44 -29.07 -8.40 -16.35
N TYR A 45 -27.95 -8.57 -17.04
CA TYR A 45 -27.60 -7.75 -18.21
C TYR A 45 -27.62 -8.54 -19.52
N LEU A 46 -27.36 -9.84 -19.46
CA LEU A 46 -27.14 -10.69 -20.63
C LEU A 46 -28.14 -11.83 -20.76
N ASN A 47 -28.90 -12.17 -19.70
CA ASN A 47 -29.86 -13.28 -19.71
C ASN A 47 -29.29 -14.57 -20.32
N GLY A 48 -28.08 -14.97 -19.91
CA GLY A 48 -27.41 -16.17 -20.42
C GLY A 48 -26.70 -16.03 -21.78
N LYS A 49 -26.79 -14.88 -22.45
CA LYS A 49 -26.08 -14.63 -23.71
C LYS A 49 -24.60 -14.35 -23.47
N THR A 50 -23.76 -14.74 -24.44
CA THR A 50 -22.29 -14.61 -24.35
C THR A 50 -21.69 -13.75 -25.45
N ASP A 51 -22.51 -12.95 -26.11
CA ASP A 51 -22.10 -12.09 -27.23
C ASP A 51 -21.32 -10.87 -26.75
N LYS A 52 -20.22 -10.55 -27.45
CA LYS A 52 -19.31 -9.45 -27.15
C LYS A 52 -19.98 -8.08 -27.26
N GLU A 53 -20.81 -7.88 -28.28
CA GLU A 53 -21.45 -6.59 -28.53
C GLU A 53 -22.61 -6.35 -27.56
N LEU A 54 -23.34 -7.41 -27.19
CA LEU A 54 -24.28 -7.37 -26.08
C LEU A 54 -23.60 -7.07 -24.74
N PHE A 55 -22.44 -7.67 -24.47
CA PHE A 55 -21.64 -7.36 -23.28
C PHE A 55 -21.28 -5.88 -23.20
N LYS A 56 -20.69 -5.32 -24.27
CA LYS A 56 -20.30 -3.91 -24.33
C LYS A 56 -21.48 -2.96 -24.14
N ARG A 57 -22.64 -3.29 -24.72
CA ARG A 57 -23.82 -2.43 -24.68
C ARG A 57 -24.58 -2.49 -23.35
N ASN A 58 -24.65 -3.67 -22.74
CA ASN A 58 -25.57 -3.92 -21.64
C ASN A 58 -24.90 -3.98 -20.26
N VAL A 59 -23.62 -4.35 -20.17
CA VAL A 59 -22.92 -4.48 -18.88
C VAL A 59 -22.27 -3.13 -18.53
N PRO A 60 -22.66 -2.48 -17.42
CA PRO A 60 -22.15 -1.17 -17.06
C PRO A 60 -20.70 -1.23 -16.56
N ILE A 61 -19.98 -0.12 -16.72
CA ILE A 61 -18.72 0.13 -16.03
C ILE A 61 -19.07 0.45 -14.57
N VAL A 62 -18.51 -0.32 -13.64
CA VAL A 62 -18.84 -0.25 -12.20
C VAL A 62 -17.64 0.08 -11.34
N THR A 63 -17.92 0.65 -10.16
CA THR A 63 -16.96 0.87 -9.08
C THR A 63 -17.04 -0.26 -8.05
N TYR A 64 -16.13 -0.24 -7.05
CA TYR A 64 -16.19 -1.21 -5.95
C TYR A 64 -17.51 -1.15 -5.19
N GLU A 65 -18.07 0.05 -4.99
CA GLU A 65 -19.29 0.23 -4.20
C GLU A 65 -20.51 -0.44 -4.86
N ASP A 66 -20.57 -0.43 -6.20
CA ASP A 66 -21.65 -1.07 -6.97
C ASP A 66 -21.64 -2.60 -6.83
N ILE A 67 -20.45 -3.19 -6.65
CA ILE A 67 -20.29 -4.65 -6.51
C ILE A 67 -20.14 -5.13 -5.06
N LYS A 68 -19.94 -4.20 -4.12
CA LYS A 68 -19.77 -4.48 -2.69
C LYS A 68 -20.89 -5.37 -2.11
N PRO A 69 -22.19 -5.19 -2.47
CA PRO A 69 -23.25 -6.04 -1.95
C PRO A 69 -23.07 -7.54 -2.28
N TYR A 70 -22.58 -7.85 -3.49
CA TYR A 70 -22.30 -9.23 -3.88
C TYR A 70 -21.10 -9.80 -3.10
N ILE A 71 -20.05 -8.99 -2.94
CA ILE A 71 -18.85 -9.38 -2.21
C ILE A 71 -19.16 -9.64 -0.73
N ASP A 72 -19.98 -8.79 -0.10
CA ASP A 72 -20.40 -8.97 1.29
C ASP A 72 -21.21 -10.27 1.44
N ARG A 73 -22.13 -10.57 0.52
CA ARG A 73 -22.87 -11.86 0.52
C ARG A 73 -21.95 -13.06 0.42
N ILE A 74 -20.93 -13.01 -0.45
CA ILE A 74 -19.93 -14.09 -0.57
C ILE A 74 -19.10 -14.22 0.71
N ALA A 75 -18.68 -13.10 1.31
CA ALA A 75 -17.87 -13.08 2.52
C ALA A 75 -18.64 -13.58 3.75
N ASN A 76 -19.96 -13.41 3.79
CA ASN A 76 -20.78 -13.80 4.92
C ASN A 76 -21.52 -15.14 4.74
N GLY A 77 -21.55 -15.70 3.53
CA GLY A 77 -22.21 -16.98 3.25
C GLY A 77 -23.73 -16.84 3.08
N GLU A 78 -24.15 -15.94 2.20
CA GLU A 78 -25.55 -15.52 1.96
C GLU A 78 -26.26 -14.83 3.15
N ALA A 79 -25.63 -14.75 4.32
CA ALA A 79 -26.11 -13.95 5.45
C ALA A 79 -25.83 -12.44 5.23
N SER A 80 -26.85 -11.60 5.39
CA SER A 80 -26.78 -10.15 5.17
C SER A 80 -26.13 -9.41 6.35
N GLY A 81 -24.80 -9.48 6.47
CA GLY A 81 -24.02 -8.67 7.41
C GLY A 81 -23.25 -7.54 6.71
N THR A 82 -23.61 -6.28 6.94
CA THR A 82 -22.80 -5.14 6.44
C THR A 82 -21.56 -4.97 7.31
N SER A 83 -20.38 -5.32 6.78
CA SER A 83 -19.10 -5.03 7.44
C SER A 83 -18.61 -3.63 7.05
N GLY A 84 -18.46 -2.74 8.04
CA GLY A 84 -17.95 -1.37 7.87
C GLY A 84 -16.43 -1.32 7.61
N ASP A 85 -15.96 -0.28 6.92
CA ASP A 85 -14.56 0.11 6.64
C ASP A 85 -13.51 -1.02 6.59
N GLN A 86 -13.82 -2.10 5.85
CA GLN A 86 -12.86 -3.17 5.56
C GLN A 86 -12.18 -2.94 4.20
N LYS A 87 -10.94 -3.43 4.08
CA LYS A 87 -10.20 -3.43 2.82
C LYS A 87 -11.06 -4.05 1.71
N PRO A 88 -11.11 -3.46 0.50
CA PRO A 88 -11.76 -4.07 -0.64
C PRO A 88 -11.33 -5.53 -0.82
N LYS A 89 -12.30 -6.44 -0.76
CA LYS A 89 -12.06 -7.88 -0.96
C LYS A 89 -12.42 -8.21 -2.40
N LEU A 90 -11.44 -8.62 -3.19
CA LEU A 90 -11.71 -9.11 -4.54
C LEU A 90 -11.75 -10.64 -4.49
N PRO A 91 -12.85 -11.27 -4.93
CA PRO A 91 -12.91 -12.72 -5.03
C PRO A 91 -11.90 -13.18 -6.09
N ILE A 92 -11.17 -14.25 -5.77
CA ILE A 92 -10.16 -14.85 -6.64
C ILE A 92 -10.50 -16.34 -6.76
N THR A 93 -10.52 -16.85 -7.99
CA THR A 93 -10.70 -18.28 -8.25
C THR A 93 -9.35 -19.01 -8.29
N THR A 94 -9.37 -20.33 -8.21
CA THR A 94 -8.17 -21.17 -8.27
C THR A 94 -7.42 -21.03 -9.59
N GLU A 95 -8.11 -20.80 -10.71
CA GLU A 95 -7.46 -20.65 -12.03
C GLU A 95 -6.59 -19.39 -12.14
N ILE A 96 -6.94 -18.33 -11.39
CA ILE A 96 -6.10 -17.13 -11.31
C ILE A 96 -4.77 -17.45 -10.61
N HIS A 97 -4.73 -18.47 -9.74
CA HIS A 97 -3.49 -18.91 -9.11
C HIS A 97 -2.52 -19.50 -10.14
N ASP A 98 -3.00 -20.31 -11.07
CA ASP A 98 -2.17 -20.93 -12.11
C ASP A 98 -1.66 -19.90 -13.13
N LEU A 99 -2.50 -18.93 -13.51
CA LEU A 99 -2.09 -17.81 -14.35
C LEU A 99 -0.96 -16.98 -13.72
N ARG A 100 -0.94 -16.84 -12.38
CA ARG A 100 0.14 -16.14 -11.67
C ARG A 100 1.45 -16.91 -11.76
N THR A 101 1.42 -18.23 -11.72
CA THR A 101 2.62 -19.06 -11.90
C THR A 101 3.20 -18.87 -13.31
N ILE A 102 2.35 -18.83 -14.34
CA ILE A 102 2.80 -18.55 -15.73
C ILE A 102 3.45 -17.17 -15.80
N TYR A 103 2.80 -16.13 -15.27
CA TYR A 103 3.35 -14.77 -15.25
C TYR A 103 4.75 -14.71 -14.61
N VAL A 104 4.96 -15.41 -13.48
CA VAL A 104 6.25 -15.49 -12.80
C VAL A 104 7.33 -16.10 -13.70
N THR A 105 7.01 -17.19 -14.40
CA THR A 105 7.95 -17.86 -15.34
C THR A 105 8.31 -16.96 -16.52
N LEU A 106 7.34 -16.23 -17.07
CA LEU A 106 7.57 -15.29 -18.17
C LEU A 106 8.49 -14.15 -17.74
N LEU A 107 8.28 -13.57 -16.54
CA LEU A 107 9.14 -12.52 -16.02
C LEU A 107 10.58 -13.02 -15.81
N ALA A 108 10.74 -14.23 -15.26
CA ALA A 108 12.05 -14.84 -15.08
C ALA A 108 12.79 -14.98 -16.42
N SER A 109 12.08 -15.35 -17.48
CA SER A 109 12.65 -15.49 -18.84
C SER A 109 13.19 -14.14 -19.36
N VAL A 110 12.47 -13.04 -19.13
CA VAL A 110 12.93 -11.69 -19.49
C VAL A 110 14.16 -11.29 -18.70
N VAL A 111 14.16 -11.50 -17.38
CA VAL A 111 15.33 -11.18 -16.53
C VAL A 111 16.55 -11.97 -16.99
N LYS A 112 16.40 -13.28 -17.25
CA LYS A 112 17.49 -14.15 -17.71
C LYS A 112 18.04 -13.73 -19.07
N LYS A 113 17.19 -13.28 -20.00
CA LYS A 113 17.61 -12.76 -21.30
C LYS A 113 18.53 -11.53 -21.17
N HIS A 114 18.20 -10.61 -20.26
CA HIS A 114 18.91 -9.33 -20.15
C HIS A 114 20.06 -9.32 -19.14
N PHE A 115 19.98 -10.13 -18.09
CA PHE A 115 20.93 -10.11 -16.97
C PHE A 115 21.62 -11.46 -16.74
N GLY A 116 21.39 -12.45 -17.60
CA GLY A 116 21.88 -13.82 -17.42
C GLY A 116 21.13 -14.58 -16.32
N ASP A 117 21.49 -15.85 -16.13
CA ASP A 117 20.91 -16.65 -15.05
C ASP A 117 21.49 -16.27 -13.69
N LEU A 118 20.86 -15.29 -13.04
CA LEU A 118 21.27 -14.79 -11.73
C LEU A 118 21.31 -15.87 -10.65
N ASP A 119 20.57 -16.96 -10.82
CA ASP A 119 20.57 -18.10 -9.89
C ASP A 119 21.79 -19.02 -10.06
N GLN A 120 22.53 -18.91 -11.18
CA GLN A 120 23.80 -19.62 -11.38
C GLN A 120 24.97 -18.88 -10.73
N SER A 121 24.91 -17.55 -10.67
CA SER A 121 26.00 -16.70 -10.16
C SER A 121 26.09 -16.60 -8.64
N GLY A 122 25.12 -17.14 -7.88
CA GLY A 122 25.17 -17.14 -6.42
C GLY A 122 23.82 -17.25 -5.72
N LYS A 123 23.81 -16.98 -4.42
CA LYS A 123 22.59 -16.86 -3.61
C LYS A 123 22.18 -15.40 -3.52
N ARG A 124 20.88 -15.13 -3.45
CA ARG A 124 20.34 -13.79 -3.21
C ARG A 124 19.74 -13.68 -1.82
N LEU A 125 19.92 -12.52 -1.20
CA LEU A 125 19.20 -12.13 0.01
C LEU A 125 17.95 -11.36 -0.38
N GLU A 126 16.79 -11.79 0.10
CA GLU A 126 15.50 -11.20 -0.24
C GLU A 126 14.61 -11.12 1.01
N PHE A 127 14.07 -9.92 1.28
CA PHE A 127 13.19 -9.67 2.41
C PHE A 127 11.73 -9.78 1.97
N MET A 128 11.13 -10.96 2.15
CA MET A 128 9.73 -11.23 1.82
C MET A 128 8.88 -11.29 3.09
N PHE A 129 7.83 -10.46 3.16
CA PHE A 129 6.96 -10.38 4.35
C PHE A 129 5.55 -10.87 4.03
N ALA A 130 5.13 -11.95 4.70
CA ALA A 130 3.74 -12.36 4.73
C ALA A 130 2.96 -11.50 5.75
N LYS A 131 1.77 -11.05 5.35
CA LYS A 131 0.84 -10.31 6.22
C LYS A 131 -0.18 -11.25 6.87
N PRO A 132 -0.74 -10.87 8.04
CA PRO A 132 -1.83 -11.61 8.67
C PRO A 132 -3.00 -11.87 7.71
N GLU A 133 -3.62 -13.04 7.86
CA GLU A 133 -4.82 -13.43 7.12
C GLU A 133 -6.05 -13.21 7.99
N ILE A 134 -7.17 -12.89 7.36
CA ILE A 134 -8.46 -12.71 8.01
C ILE A 134 -9.38 -13.81 7.50
N GLU A 135 -10.10 -14.45 8.40
CA GLU A 135 -11.18 -15.36 8.04
C GLU A 135 -12.48 -14.56 7.94
N THR A 136 -13.21 -14.73 6.84
CA THR A 136 -14.55 -14.14 6.69
C THR A 136 -15.57 -14.97 7.47
N PRO A 137 -16.76 -14.43 7.78
CA PRO A 137 -17.79 -15.21 8.48
C PRO A 137 -18.19 -16.51 7.76
N SER A 138 -18.07 -16.56 6.42
CA SER A 138 -18.26 -17.78 5.63
C SER A 138 -17.09 -18.78 5.65
N GLY A 139 -16.02 -18.51 6.40
CA GLY A 139 -14.81 -19.35 6.45
C GLY A 139 -13.82 -19.09 5.31
N LEU A 140 -14.07 -18.14 4.41
CA LEU A 140 -13.12 -17.82 3.33
C LEU A 140 -11.92 -17.06 3.87
N LYS A 141 -10.72 -17.34 3.34
CA LYS A 141 -9.49 -16.61 3.72
C LYS A 141 -9.32 -15.34 2.89
N ALA A 142 -9.37 -14.19 3.55
CA ALA A 142 -9.00 -12.89 2.99
C ALA A 142 -7.54 -12.55 3.32
N ARG A 143 -6.73 -12.31 2.30
CA ARG A 143 -5.28 -12.04 2.42
C ARG A 143 -4.76 -11.15 1.31
N SER A 144 -3.56 -10.58 1.47
CA SER A 144 -2.90 -9.92 0.35
C SER A 144 -2.51 -10.94 -0.73
N VAL A 145 -2.42 -10.47 -1.97
CA VAL A 145 -1.94 -11.28 -3.10
C VAL A 145 -0.54 -11.84 -2.80
N THR A 146 0.34 -11.03 -2.22
CA THR A 146 1.71 -11.44 -1.83
C THR A 146 1.72 -12.54 -0.77
N THR A 147 0.94 -12.42 0.31
CA THR A 147 0.80 -13.49 1.30
C THR A 147 0.29 -14.78 0.67
N SER A 148 -0.69 -14.68 -0.24
CA SER A 148 -1.24 -15.84 -0.94
C SER A 148 -0.20 -16.54 -1.83
N LEU A 149 0.71 -15.79 -2.44
CA LEU A 149 1.80 -16.36 -3.25
C LEU A 149 2.82 -17.07 -2.36
N TYR A 150 3.20 -16.48 -1.23
CA TYR A 150 4.19 -17.06 -0.32
C TYR A 150 3.69 -18.34 0.38
N LYS A 151 2.39 -18.41 0.68
CA LYS A 151 1.76 -19.57 1.33
C LYS A 151 1.18 -20.58 0.35
N GLY A 152 1.11 -20.25 -0.94
CA GLY A 152 0.62 -21.15 -1.97
C GLY A 152 1.57 -22.33 -2.19
N PRO A 153 1.07 -23.51 -2.59
CA PRO A 153 1.94 -24.60 -2.99
C PRO A 153 2.71 -24.15 -4.25
N ARG A 154 4.05 -24.11 -4.14
CA ARG A 154 5.04 -24.00 -5.24
C ARG A 154 5.48 -22.61 -5.74
N LEU A 155 5.64 -21.62 -4.89
CA LEU A 155 6.42 -20.41 -5.24
C LEU A 155 7.62 -20.23 -4.30
N TYR A 156 8.57 -21.16 -4.39
CA TYR A 156 9.89 -20.94 -3.84
C TYR A 156 10.63 -19.94 -4.74
N ARG A 157 11.03 -18.79 -4.16
CA ARG A 157 11.96 -17.82 -4.74
C ARG A 157 11.40 -16.97 -5.90
N TYR A 158 10.42 -16.08 -5.64
CA TYR A 158 10.02 -15.04 -6.59
C TYR A 158 10.26 -13.62 -6.07
N LYS A 159 10.71 -12.76 -7.00
CA LYS A 159 10.93 -11.32 -6.86
C LYS A 159 9.61 -10.55 -6.85
N VAL A 160 9.09 -10.24 -5.67
CA VAL A 160 8.19 -9.09 -5.51
C VAL A 160 9.01 -7.97 -4.89
N GLY A 161 9.57 -7.13 -5.77
CA GLY A 161 10.08 -5.82 -5.35
C GLY A 161 8.92 -4.88 -5.05
N ASP A 162 8.09 -5.21 -4.06
CA ASP A 162 7.22 -4.22 -3.45
C ASP A 162 8.14 -3.35 -2.59
N VAL A 163 8.73 -2.32 -3.21
CA VAL A 163 9.16 -1.18 -2.43
C VAL A 163 7.90 -0.68 -1.73
N LEU A 164 7.86 -0.80 -0.41
CA LEU A 164 6.86 -0.14 0.43
C LEU A 164 7.08 1.37 0.29
N LYS A 165 6.67 1.93 -0.85
CA LYS A 165 6.57 3.36 -1.00
C LYS A 165 5.40 3.77 -0.12
N ILE A 166 5.67 4.64 0.84
CA ILE A 166 4.63 5.38 1.53
C ILE A 166 3.89 6.16 0.44
N LYS A 167 2.74 5.62 0.01
CA LYS A 167 1.89 6.26 -0.97
C LYS A 167 1.15 7.37 -0.26
N GLN A 168 1.01 8.51 -0.93
CA GLN A 168 0.23 9.62 -0.41
C GLN A 168 -1.16 9.17 0.06
N ALA A 169 -1.59 9.72 1.19
CA ALA A 169 -2.92 9.45 1.70
C ALA A 169 -3.94 10.05 0.72
N ARG A 170 -5.01 9.30 0.42
CA ARG A 170 -6.11 9.86 -0.38
C ARG A 170 -6.68 11.06 0.36
N LYS A 171 -6.99 12.11 -0.40
CA LYS A 171 -7.55 13.37 0.13
C LYS A 171 -8.74 13.15 1.07
N THR A 172 -9.59 12.17 0.78
CA THR A 172 -10.77 11.83 1.60
C THR A 172 -10.40 11.36 3.01
N TYR A 173 -9.36 10.54 3.18
CA TYR A 173 -8.92 10.06 4.49
C TYR A 173 -8.30 11.18 5.32
N VAL A 174 -7.51 12.05 4.66
CA VAL A 174 -6.93 13.23 5.32
C VAL A 174 -8.04 14.18 5.77
N LEU A 175 -9.06 14.43 4.94
CA LEU A 175 -10.20 15.27 5.32
C LEU A 175 -10.97 14.71 6.51
N LYS A 176 -11.23 13.40 6.56
CA LYS A 176 -11.86 12.74 7.71
C LYS A 176 -11.03 12.96 8.99
N ALA A 177 -9.73 12.69 8.92
CA ALA A 177 -8.83 12.88 10.05
C ALA A 177 -8.77 14.34 10.53
N LEU A 178 -8.79 15.30 9.60
CA LEU A 178 -8.84 16.73 9.94
C LEU A 178 -10.16 17.13 10.59
N THR A 179 -11.29 16.55 10.17
CA THR A 179 -12.58 16.79 10.83
C THR A 179 -12.53 16.36 12.30
N GLU A 180 -11.97 15.18 12.59
CA GLU A 180 -11.82 14.71 13.96
C GLU A 180 -10.90 15.60 14.79
N ALA A 181 -9.78 16.06 14.22
CA ALA A 181 -8.91 17.03 14.88
C ALA A 181 -9.60 18.37 15.16
N LYS A 182 -10.44 18.87 14.25
CA LYS A 182 -11.20 20.12 14.47
C LYS A 182 -12.12 20.06 15.68
N THR A 183 -12.67 18.88 16.00
CA THR A 183 -13.52 18.72 17.20
C THR A 183 -12.78 19.03 18.50
N LEU A 184 -11.44 18.91 18.51
CA LEU A 184 -10.57 19.28 19.64
C LEU A 184 -10.16 20.75 19.60
N LEU A 185 -9.88 21.27 18.41
CA LEU A 185 -9.35 22.63 18.22
C LEU A 185 -10.44 23.71 18.37
N ASP A 186 -11.65 23.45 17.91
CA ASP A 186 -12.74 24.43 17.87
C ASP A 186 -13.16 24.94 19.27
N PRO A 187 -13.30 24.07 20.31
CA PRO A 187 -13.60 24.49 21.68
C PRO A 187 -12.47 25.30 22.33
N LEU A 188 -11.23 25.05 21.92
CA LEU A 188 -10.05 25.77 22.41
C LEU A 188 -9.87 27.13 21.72
N GLY A 189 -10.74 27.46 20.76
CA GLY A 189 -10.71 28.73 20.05
C GLY A 189 -9.70 28.78 18.91
N PHE A 190 -9.27 27.65 18.36
CA PHE A 190 -8.41 27.62 17.17
C PHE A 190 -9.21 27.25 15.92
N ILE A 191 -8.94 27.92 14.80
CA ILE A 191 -9.54 27.66 13.49
C ILE A 191 -8.45 27.19 12.53
N LEU A 192 -8.59 25.98 11.99
CA LEU A 192 -7.71 25.47 10.93
C LEU A 192 -8.03 26.15 9.59
N ARG A 193 -7.13 27.03 9.14
CA ARG A 193 -7.26 27.82 7.90
C ARG A 193 -6.72 27.12 6.68
N GLY A 194 -5.56 26.48 6.82
CA GLY A 194 -4.85 25.83 5.74
C GLY A 194 -4.27 24.50 6.17
N TYR A 195 -4.21 23.55 5.24
CA TYR A 195 -3.50 22.30 5.48
C TYR A 195 -2.84 21.77 4.20
N ALA A 196 -1.72 21.09 4.38
CA ALA A 196 -1.07 20.27 3.36
C ALA A 196 -0.41 19.07 4.01
N ASN A 197 -0.14 18.03 3.23
CA ASN A 197 0.63 16.87 3.68
C ASN A 197 1.72 16.49 2.68
N TYR A 198 2.76 15.83 3.17
CA TYR A 198 3.68 15.08 2.34
C TYR A 198 4.10 13.78 3.03
N ALA A 199 4.67 12.85 2.26
CA ALA A 199 5.26 11.63 2.79
C ALA A 199 6.75 11.86 2.93
N ASP A 200 7.24 11.86 4.16
CA ASP A 200 8.66 11.98 4.46
C ASP A 200 9.31 10.61 4.45
N THR A 201 10.32 10.46 3.60
CA THR A 201 11.11 9.22 3.47
C THR A 201 12.60 9.47 3.72
N SER A 202 12.93 10.60 4.38
CA SER A 202 14.31 10.90 4.79
C SER A 202 14.77 9.97 5.91
N LEU A 203 13.84 9.46 6.73
CA LEU A 203 14.05 8.48 7.78
C LEU A 203 13.38 7.14 7.45
N ILE A 204 13.86 6.08 8.10
CA ILE A 204 13.30 4.72 7.97
C ILE A 204 12.87 4.25 9.38
N PRO A 205 11.59 3.87 9.57
CA PRO A 205 10.50 3.95 8.60
C PRO A 205 10.11 5.41 8.34
N GLY A 206 9.71 5.73 7.11
CA GLY A 206 9.19 7.07 6.81
C GLY A 206 7.83 7.33 7.47
N HIS A 207 7.38 8.57 7.44
CA HIS A 207 6.13 9.00 8.08
C HIS A 207 5.37 10.03 7.24
N TYR A 208 4.18 10.37 7.70
CA TYR A 208 3.40 11.45 7.10
C TYR A 208 3.62 12.72 7.89
N VAL A 209 3.85 13.81 7.19
CA VAL A 209 3.95 15.14 7.78
C VAL A 209 2.75 15.96 7.32
N LEU A 210 2.08 16.61 8.26
CA LEU A 210 0.99 17.54 7.99
C LEU A 210 1.34 18.94 8.47
N PHE A 211 1.24 19.89 7.55
CA PHE A 211 1.35 21.30 7.85
C PHE A 211 -0.02 21.88 8.17
N TRP A 212 -0.15 22.55 9.31
CA TRP A 212 -1.38 23.20 9.75
C TRP A 212 -1.17 24.69 9.93
N GLU A 213 -1.97 25.51 9.24
CA GLU A 213 -2.07 26.94 9.53
C GLU A 213 -3.29 27.17 10.41
N LEU A 214 -3.04 27.56 11.66
CA LEU A 214 -4.06 27.78 12.68
C LEU A 214 -4.23 29.28 12.93
N LYS A 215 -5.48 29.70 13.10
CA LYS A 215 -5.84 31.07 13.47
C LYS A 215 -6.57 31.06 14.82
N PRO A 216 -6.11 31.80 15.85
CA PRO A 216 -6.88 31.97 17.07
C PRO A 216 -8.15 32.77 16.81
N LYS A 217 -9.24 32.45 17.52
CA LYS A 217 -10.45 33.27 17.57
C LYS A 217 -10.14 34.59 18.30
N GLU A 218 -10.90 35.63 17.96
CA GLU A 218 -10.75 36.97 18.56
C GLU A 218 -10.74 36.88 20.10
N GLY A 219 -9.67 37.39 20.72
CA GLY A 219 -9.44 37.31 22.17
C GLY A 219 -8.42 36.26 22.65
N ASN A 220 -8.01 35.29 21.80
CA ASN A 220 -7.06 34.22 22.16
C ASN A 220 -5.67 34.36 21.51
N GLU A 221 -5.24 35.58 21.17
CA GLU A 221 -4.05 35.86 20.34
C GLU A 221 -2.71 35.40 20.93
N ARG A 222 -2.65 35.09 22.23
CA ARG A 222 -1.42 34.63 22.92
C ARG A 222 -1.47 33.15 23.35
N GLN A 223 -2.51 32.41 22.97
CA GLN A 223 -2.65 31.03 23.37
C GLN A 223 -1.80 30.13 22.46
N GLU A 224 -0.72 29.58 23.00
CA GLU A 224 0.00 28.48 22.36
C GLU A 224 -0.76 27.16 22.59
N LEU A 225 -0.69 26.25 21.62
CA LEU A 225 -1.29 24.93 21.76
C LEU A 225 -0.46 24.10 22.72
N ASP A 226 -1.11 23.62 23.79
CA ASP A 226 -0.51 22.66 24.70
C ASP A 226 -0.04 21.43 23.89
N PRO A 227 1.24 21.01 24.02
CA PRO A 227 1.75 19.80 23.39
C PRO A 227 0.86 18.57 23.60
N LYS A 228 0.16 18.46 24.74
CA LYS A 228 -0.78 17.36 25.00
C LYS A 228 -1.99 17.36 24.05
N ILE A 229 -2.48 18.54 23.68
CA ILE A 229 -3.57 18.67 22.71
C ILE A 229 -3.09 18.29 21.30
N MET A 230 -1.85 18.63 20.96
CA MET A 230 -1.24 18.24 19.68
C MET A 230 -1.04 16.72 19.59
N ALA A 231 -0.59 16.09 20.67
CA ALA A 231 -0.50 14.64 20.77
C ALA A 231 -1.86 13.96 20.61
N GLU A 232 -2.90 14.48 21.27
CA GLU A 232 -4.27 13.96 21.16
C GLU A 232 -4.84 14.17 19.75
N CYS A 233 -4.56 15.31 19.11
CA CYS A 233 -4.91 15.56 17.71
C CYS A 233 -4.27 14.51 16.79
N ARG A 234 -2.95 14.27 16.95
CA ARG A 234 -2.21 13.25 16.20
C ARG A 234 -2.85 11.87 16.38
N TYR A 235 -3.12 11.48 17.63
CA TYR A 235 -3.74 10.20 17.93
C TYR A 235 -5.09 10.02 17.23
N ARG A 236 -6.00 11.00 17.35
CA ARG A 236 -7.31 10.96 16.70
C ARG A 236 -7.21 10.93 15.18
N MET A 237 -6.23 11.64 14.62
CA MET A 237 -5.97 11.60 13.19
C MET A 237 -5.51 10.21 12.74
N GLU A 238 -4.52 9.63 13.42
CA GLU A 238 -4.01 8.29 13.08
C GLU A 238 -5.12 7.23 13.18
N GLU A 239 -5.99 7.31 14.19
CA GLU A 239 -7.13 6.40 14.34
C GLU A 239 -8.20 6.56 13.25
N SER A 240 -8.31 7.76 12.69
CA SER A 240 -9.25 8.08 11.61
C SER A 240 -8.75 7.71 10.22
N LEU A 241 -7.44 7.48 10.08
CA LEU A 241 -6.86 7.01 8.84
C LEU A 241 -7.26 5.56 8.55
N ASN A 242 -7.16 5.19 7.28
CA ASN A 242 -7.66 3.89 6.82
C ASN A 242 -6.95 2.70 7.51
N TYR A 243 -7.57 1.54 7.46
CA TYR A 243 -7.04 0.31 8.05
C TYR A 243 -5.61 -0.01 7.60
N ILE A 244 -5.24 0.31 6.35
CA ILE A 244 -3.90 0.04 5.82
C ILE A 244 -2.85 0.87 6.57
N TYR A 245 -3.10 2.16 6.77
CA TYR A 245 -2.24 3.04 7.56
C TYR A 245 -2.04 2.47 8.97
N ARG A 246 -3.14 2.22 9.69
CA ARG A 246 -3.11 1.72 11.08
C ARG A 246 -2.43 0.36 11.19
N SER A 247 -2.65 -0.53 10.23
CA SER A 247 -1.98 -1.83 10.14
C SER A 247 -0.47 -1.67 9.99
N TYR A 248 0.00 -0.75 9.13
CA TYR A 248 1.42 -0.49 8.95
C TYR A 248 2.05 0.24 10.15
N ARG A 249 1.33 1.17 10.79
CA ARG A 249 1.77 1.84 12.01
C ARG A 249 1.97 0.84 13.16
N LYS A 250 1.04 -0.10 13.35
CA LYS A 250 1.15 -1.22 14.32
C LYS A 250 2.32 -2.17 14.04
N GLN A 251 2.70 -2.30 12.77
CA GLN A 251 3.83 -3.12 12.31
C GLN A 251 5.15 -2.32 12.25
N ASN A 252 5.17 -1.07 12.71
CA ASN A 252 6.34 -0.18 12.66
C ASN A 252 6.91 -0.01 11.23
N ALA A 253 6.08 -0.18 10.20
CA ALA A 253 6.46 0.04 8.80
C ALA A 253 6.25 1.50 8.36
N ILE A 254 5.53 2.28 9.15
CA ILE A 254 5.35 3.73 9.02
C ILE A 254 5.58 4.30 10.42
N ALA A 255 6.42 5.33 10.52
CA ALA A 255 6.65 6.07 11.77
C ALA A 255 5.43 6.93 12.14
N ALA A 256 5.43 7.49 13.35
CA ALA A 256 4.33 8.33 13.83
C ALA A 256 4.06 9.50 12.89
N LEU A 257 2.78 9.76 12.62
CA LEU A 257 2.36 10.97 11.91
C LEU A 257 2.88 12.21 12.64
N GLU A 258 3.45 13.15 11.91
CA GLU A 258 3.98 14.41 12.42
C GLU A 258 3.04 15.57 12.04
N ILE A 259 2.76 16.44 13.01
CA ILE A 259 2.03 17.69 12.78
C ILE A 259 3.01 18.86 12.97
N ARG A 260 3.12 19.70 11.95
CA ARG A 260 3.91 20.95 11.95
C ARG A 260 2.96 22.13 11.86
N VAL A 261 2.91 22.95 12.90
CA VAL A 261 2.09 24.18 12.86
C VAL A 261 2.92 25.29 12.23
N VAL A 262 2.38 25.91 11.18
CA VAL A 262 3.04 26.98 10.43
C VAL A 262 2.47 28.34 10.80
N LYS A 263 3.24 29.41 10.58
CA LYS A 263 2.82 30.79 10.85
C LYS A 263 1.58 31.15 10.01
N GLN A 264 0.79 32.10 10.49
CA GLN A 264 -0.25 32.71 9.67
C GLN A 264 0.36 33.35 8.40
N GLY A 265 -0.29 33.16 7.25
CA GLY A 265 0.18 33.61 5.94
C GLY A 265 1.22 32.68 5.29
N SER A 266 1.44 31.48 5.85
CA SER A 266 2.36 30.50 5.24
C SER A 266 1.79 29.90 3.96
N PHE A 267 0.48 29.62 3.93
CA PHE A 267 -0.15 29.12 2.72
C PHE A 267 -0.37 30.22 1.66
N ASP A 268 -0.39 31.49 2.05
CA ASP A 268 -0.36 32.62 1.10
C ASP A 268 1.01 32.68 0.40
N ALA A 269 2.12 32.58 1.15
CA ALA A 269 3.46 32.50 0.57
C ALA A 269 3.64 31.26 -0.33
N LEU A 270 3.02 30.14 0.02
CA LEU A 270 3.00 28.96 -0.84
C LEU A 270 2.21 29.22 -2.13
N THR A 271 1.11 29.97 -2.05
CA THR A 271 0.32 30.39 -3.21
C THR A 271 1.15 31.27 -4.14
N ASP A 272 1.82 32.29 -3.60
CA ASP A 272 2.70 33.18 -4.34
C ASP A 272 3.81 32.41 -5.09
N TYR A 273 4.39 31.40 -4.44
CA TYR A 273 5.37 30.51 -5.07
C TYR A 273 4.78 29.79 -6.30
N TYR A 274 3.63 29.14 -6.19
CA TYR A 274 3.03 28.47 -7.36
C TYR A 274 2.58 29.45 -8.44
N VAL A 275 2.14 30.65 -8.07
CA VAL A 275 1.82 31.71 -9.04
C VAL A 275 3.07 32.16 -9.78
N SER A 276 4.22 32.28 -9.10
CA SER A 276 5.51 32.58 -9.74
C SER A 276 5.95 31.51 -10.74
N LEU A 277 5.53 30.25 -10.53
CA LEU A 277 5.73 29.14 -11.46
C LEU A 277 4.71 29.10 -12.62
N GLY A 278 3.83 30.10 -12.71
CA GLY A 278 2.84 30.24 -13.79
C GLY A 278 1.45 29.69 -13.46
N ALA A 279 1.15 29.35 -12.20
CA ALA A 279 -0.22 29.00 -11.81
C ALA A 279 -1.12 30.25 -11.83
N SER A 280 -2.35 30.10 -12.33
CA SER A 280 -3.34 31.19 -12.29
C SER A 280 -3.85 31.44 -10.87
N MET A 281 -3.72 32.68 -10.40
CA MET A 281 -4.20 33.12 -9.08
C MET A 281 -5.70 32.82 -8.85
N SER A 282 -6.53 32.97 -9.88
CA SER A 282 -7.99 32.77 -9.78
C SER A 282 -8.43 31.31 -9.75
N GLN A 283 -7.54 30.38 -10.11
CA GLN A 283 -7.82 28.94 -10.16
C GLN A 283 -7.03 28.15 -9.10
N TYR A 284 -6.11 28.82 -8.40
CA TYR A 284 -5.26 28.15 -7.42
C TYR A 284 -6.10 27.64 -6.24
N LYS A 285 -5.93 26.36 -5.94
CA LYS A 285 -6.36 25.73 -4.69
C LYS A 285 -5.12 25.13 -4.08
N THR A 286 -4.87 25.43 -2.81
CA THR A 286 -3.77 24.86 -2.05
C THR A 286 -3.73 23.34 -2.26
N PRO A 287 -2.62 22.80 -2.79
CA PRO A 287 -2.51 21.38 -2.99
C PRO A 287 -2.53 20.73 -1.62
N SER A 288 -3.54 19.88 -1.38
CA SER A 288 -3.64 19.14 -0.12
C SER A 288 -2.41 18.25 0.11
N CYS A 289 -1.63 17.99 -0.94
CA CYS A 289 -0.50 17.08 -0.97
C CYS A 289 0.67 17.74 -1.73
N ILE A 290 1.83 17.88 -1.10
CA ILE A 290 2.99 18.58 -1.65
C ILE A 290 4.06 17.54 -2.05
N LYS A 291 4.72 17.80 -3.19
CA LYS A 291 5.83 16.97 -3.71
C LYS A 291 7.08 17.77 -4.06
N SER A 292 6.95 19.06 -4.36
CA SER A 292 8.10 19.93 -4.62
C SER A 292 8.85 20.14 -3.32
N LYS A 293 10.17 19.96 -3.37
CA LYS A 293 11.04 20.15 -2.21
C LYS A 293 11.04 21.62 -1.79
N GLU A 294 11.08 22.53 -2.76
CA GLU A 294 11.04 23.97 -2.56
C GLU A 294 9.75 24.41 -1.86
N ALA A 295 8.60 23.83 -2.25
CA ALA A 295 7.33 24.07 -1.59
C ALA A 295 7.31 23.55 -0.13
N ILE A 296 7.99 22.44 0.16
CA ILE A 296 8.16 21.91 1.53
C ILE A 296 9.07 22.86 2.33
N ASP A 297 10.20 23.28 1.76
CA ASP A 297 11.16 24.19 2.40
C ASP A 297 10.52 25.55 2.76
N ILE A 298 9.60 26.06 1.92
CA ILE A 298 8.82 27.28 2.23
C ILE A 298 8.00 27.09 3.51
N LEU A 299 7.32 25.95 3.67
CA LEU A 299 6.50 25.68 4.86
C LEU A 299 7.36 25.35 6.08
N ASP A 300 8.46 24.62 5.90
CA ASP A 300 9.40 24.29 6.99
C ASP A 300 10.06 25.54 7.56
N SER A 301 10.50 26.48 6.71
CA SER A 301 11.06 27.78 7.15
C SER A 301 10.07 28.62 7.97
N LYS A 302 8.78 28.32 7.86
CA LYS A 302 7.67 28.99 8.55
C LYS A 302 7.03 28.14 9.64
N THR A 303 7.65 27.01 10.02
CA THR A 303 7.14 26.17 11.11
C THR A 303 7.48 26.78 12.46
N HIS A 304 6.48 26.87 13.34
CA HIS A 304 6.63 27.41 14.70
C HIS A 304 6.81 26.32 15.76
N THR A 305 6.12 25.19 15.59
CA THR A 305 6.19 24.04 16.49
C THR A 305 6.30 22.76 15.69
N GLN A 306 7.22 21.90 16.13
CA GLN A 306 7.41 20.54 15.65
C GLN A 306 7.16 19.60 16.81
N GLU A 307 6.26 18.65 16.63
CA GLU A 307 6.07 17.59 17.60
C GLU A 307 6.53 16.28 16.97
N VAL A 308 7.56 15.68 17.55
CA VAL A 308 8.14 14.41 17.09
C VAL A 308 7.87 13.36 18.17
N ASP A 309 7.29 12.23 17.79
CA ASP A 309 7.07 11.11 18.70
C ASP A 309 8.42 10.41 19.00
N PRO A 310 8.94 10.45 20.24
CA PRO A 310 10.24 9.87 20.59
C PRO A 310 10.26 8.33 20.53
N THR A 311 9.11 7.67 20.37
CA THR A 311 8.95 6.21 20.49
C THR A 311 9.45 5.44 19.27
N THR A 312 9.80 6.11 18.17
CA THR A 312 9.95 5.46 16.86
C THR A 312 11.28 4.78 16.58
N MET A 313 12.40 5.20 17.19
CA MET A 313 13.73 4.63 16.87
C MET A 313 14.06 3.36 17.67
N ALA A 314 13.88 3.37 18.99
CA ALA A 314 14.28 2.25 19.86
C ALA A 314 13.41 1.00 19.67
N GLU A 315 12.10 1.17 19.47
CA GLU A 315 11.19 0.03 19.28
C GLU A 315 11.32 -0.61 17.88
N CYS A 316 11.69 0.15 16.85
CA CYS A 316 11.92 -0.37 15.50
C CYS A 316 13.12 -1.31 15.44
N CYS A 317 14.25 -0.97 16.08
CA CYS A 317 15.42 -1.83 16.15
C CYS A 317 15.12 -3.13 16.92
N ASN A 318 14.50 -3.02 18.09
CA ASN A 318 14.19 -4.18 18.93
C ASN A 318 13.20 -5.15 18.26
N ARG A 319 12.19 -4.66 17.53
CA ARG A 319 11.23 -5.54 16.82
C ARG A 319 11.73 -6.07 15.49
N MET A 320 12.68 -5.39 14.84
CA MET A 320 13.41 -6.00 13.73
C MET A 320 14.16 -7.25 14.24
N GLU A 321 14.88 -7.16 15.36
CA GLU A 321 15.54 -8.31 15.99
C GLU A 321 14.57 -9.45 16.37
N GLU A 322 13.39 -9.13 16.91
CA GLU A 322 12.36 -10.15 17.20
C GLU A 322 11.75 -10.78 15.93
N SER A 323 11.59 -10.00 14.84
CA SER A 323 11.11 -10.50 13.54
C SER A 323 12.19 -11.30 12.78
N PHE A 324 13.48 -11.02 13.03
CA PHE A 324 14.60 -11.84 12.58
C PHE A 324 14.67 -13.21 13.28
N GLY A 325 13.87 -13.44 14.33
CA GLY A 325 13.68 -14.76 14.95
C GLY A 325 12.95 -15.79 14.09
N VAL A 326 12.32 -15.37 12.98
CA VAL A 326 11.66 -16.28 12.01
C VAL A 326 12.26 -16.11 10.61
N ILE A 327 13.58 -16.25 10.52
CA ILE A 327 14.23 -16.51 9.23
C ILE A 327 13.97 -17.98 8.90
N TYR A 328 13.09 -18.26 7.93
CA TYR A 328 13.13 -19.53 7.21
C TYR A 328 14.43 -19.55 6.38
N LEU A 329 15.51 -20.04 6.98
CA LEU A 329 16.74 -20.44 6.27
C LEU A 329 16.42 -21.65 5.38
N SER A 330 15.78 -21.43 4.22
CA SER A 330 15.65 -22.47 3.21
C SER A 330 16.95 -22.60 2.41
N SER A 331 17.94 -23.23 3.07
CA SER A 331 18.92 -24.18 2.54
C SER A 331 20.18 -24.16 3.41
N MET A 332 20.08 -24.67 4.64
CA MET A 332 21.22 -25.30 5.31
C MET A 332 21.02 -26.82 5.21
N CYS A 333 22.04 -27.46 4.65
CA CYS A 333 22.35 -28.90 4.63
C CYS A 333 21.53 -29.85 3.72
N PRO A 334 22.23 -30.54 2.79
CA PRO A 334 21.83 -31.89 2.38
C PRO A 334 22.01 -32.84 3.57
N ARG A 335 21.14 -33.85 3.70
CA ARG A 335 21.31 -34.96 4.64
C ARG A 335 22.66 -35.64 4.40
N GLN A 336 23.56 -35.60 5.38
CA GLN A 336 24.54 -36.66 5.62
C GLN A 336 24.68 -36.90 7.13
N ASN A 337 24.90 -38.17 7.46
CA ASN A 337 24.88 -38.75 8.79
C ASN A 337 26.02 -38.25 9.70
N SER A 338 25.72 -38.23 11.00
CA SER A 338 26.60 -38.56 12.15
C SER A 338 27.81 -37.67 12.51
N VAL A 339 27.83 -37.35 13.82
CA VAL A 339 28.95 -36.99 14.72
C VAL A 339 29.45 -35.54 14.74
N GLY A 340 29.30 -34.90 15.91
CA GLY A 340 30.20 -33.85 16.42
C GLY A 340 29.65 -32.43 16.40
N SER A 341 29.23 -31.92 17.56
CA SER A 341 28.89 -30.50 17.76
C SER A 341 30.16 -29.61 17.74
N PRO A 342 30.24 -28.54 16.93
CA PRO A 342 31.27 -27.52 17.10
C PRO A 342 30.71 -26.25 17.76
N ARG A 343 31.42 -25.77 18.79
CA ARG A 343 31.21 -24.49 19.48
C ARG A 343 31.47 -23.31 18.53
N ILE A 344 30.66 -22.26 18.61
CA ILE A 344 30.87 -20.98 17.92
C ILE A 344 31.76 -20.07 18.79
N PRO A 345 32.94 -19.60 18.32
CA PRO A 345 33.71 -18.58 19.02
C PRO A 345 33.09 -17.19 18.85
N ARG A 346 33.01 -16.44 19.95
CA ARG A 346 32.75 -14.99 19.96
C ARG A 346 34.04 -14.25 19.61
N SER A 347 34.12 -13.65 18.44
CA SER A 347 34.86 -12.40 18.20
C SER A 347 34.61 -11.93 16.77
N LEU A 348 34.32 -10.63 16.62
CA LEU A 348 34.58 -9.74 15.49
C LEU A 348 33.53 -8.60 15.51
N TYR A 349 33.61 -7.80 16.56
CA TYR A 349 33.27 -6.39 16.52
C TYR A 349 34.58 -5.67 16.73
N GLU A 350 35.23 -5.19 15.68
CA GLU A 350 36.07 -3.98 15.76
C GLU A 350 35.98 -3.22 14.42
N PRO A 351 35.93 -1.88 14.46
CA PRO A 351 35.62 -1.03 13.33
C PRO A 351 36.87 -0.52 12.61
N ILE A 352 36.76 -0.35 11.29
CA ILE A 352 37.51 0.69 10.55
C ILE A 352 36.50 1.51 9.79
#